data_AF-A0A7W9PBZ7-F1
#
_entry.id   AF-A0A7W9PBZ7-F1
#
_cell.length_a   1.000
_cell.length_b   1.000
_cell.length_c   1.000
_cell.angle_alpha   90.00
_cell.angle_beta   90.00
_cell.angle_gamma   90.00
#
_symmetry.space_group_name_H-M   'P 1'
#
loop_
_entity.id
_entity.type
_entity.pdbx_description
1 polymer ?
#
loop_
_entity_poly.entity_id
_entity_poly.type
_entity_poly.pdbx_seq_one_letter_code
_entity_poly.pdbx_strand_id
1 'polypeptide(L)'
;MTNAAGEWLSREAVEHLEMGPVGVYELLWLVRGAEFGLDDETAKAMVRRTVDWLLSEKGSTLVLLKWPTGEIIDDAPEGIDTSAASMFEPDASGVYLALVDSRAACEGLDRP
;
A
#
# COMPACT_ATOMS: atom_id res chain seq x y z
N MET A 1 -9.40 17.25 -8.37
CA MET A 1 -8.55 18.24 -7.67
C MET A 1 -7.67 17.46 -6.71
N THR A 2 -6.41 17.26 -7.05
CA THR A 2 -5.41 16.71 -6.13
C THR A 2 -4.90 17.89 -5.29
N ASN A 3 -4.95 17.77 -3.97
CA ASN A 3 -4.38 18.77 -3.06
C ASN A 3 -2.93 18.37 -2.73
N ALA A 4 -2.16 19.27 -2.12
CA ALA A 4 -0.75 19.05 -1.79
C ALA A 4 -0.50 17.76 -0.99
N ALA A 5 -1.45 17.37 -0.12
CA ALA A 5 -1.38 16.13 0.65
C ALA A 5 -1.44 14.87 -0.24
N GLY A 6 -2.32 14.87 -1.25
CA GLY A 6 -2.42 13.75 -2.20
C GLY A 6 -1.18 13.61 -3.09
N GLU A 7 -0.62 14.74 -3.55
CA GLU A 7 0.63 14.72 -4.33
C GLU A 7 1.81 14.23 -3.49
N TRP A 8 1.89 14.66 -2.24
CA TRP A 8 2.87 14.20 -1.27
C TRP A 8 2.73 12.68 -1.05
N LEU A 9 1.54 12.18 -0.73
CA LEU A 9 1.32 10.76 -0.43
C LEU A 9 1.66 9.87 -1.64
N SER A 10 1.26 10.28 -2.85
CA SER A 10 1.60 9.51 -4.06
C SER A 10 3.11 9.44 -4.31
N ARG A 11 3.87 10.50 -3.99
CA ARG A 11 5.33 10.47 -4.08
C ARG A 11 5.93 9.54 -3.03
N GLU A 12 5.54 9.69 -1.76
CA GLU A 12 6.02 8.84 -0.67
C GLU A 12 5.73 7.36 -0.96
N ALA A 13 4.53 7.03 -1.46
CA ALA A 13 4.17 5.65 -1.76
C ALA A 13 5.06 5.05 -2.87
N VAL A 14 5.41 5.83 -3.90
CA VAL A 14 6.35 5.40 -4.94
C VAL A 14 7.75 5.22 -4.38
N GLU A 15 8.26 6.18 -3.62
CA GLU A 15 9.59 6.09 -3.01
C GLU A 15 9.70 4.88 -2.05
N HIS A 16 8.66 4.58 -1.29
CA HIS A 16 8.62 3.38 -0.44
C HIS A 16 8.58 2.09 -1.26
N LEU A 17 7.81 2.06 -2.35
CA LEU A 17 7.76 0.91 -3.26
C LEU A 17 9.11 0.61 -3.92
N GLU A 18 9.90 1.64 -4.22
CA GLU A 18 11.26 1.47 -4.76
C GLU A 18 12.22 0.85 -3.74
N MET A 19 11.92 0.97 -2.44
CA MET A 19 12.70 0.35 -1.36
C MET A 19 12.23 -1.06 -0.99
N GLY A 20 10.98 -1.42 -1.32
CA GLY A 20 10.41 -2.74 -1.06
C GLY A 20 8.89 -2.73 -0.96
N PRO A 21 8.29 -3.85 -0.51
CA PRO A 21 6.86 -3.93 -0.26
C PRO A 21 6.39 -2.85 0.73
N VAL A 22 5.24 -2.21 0.46
CA VAL A 22 4.65 -1.20 1.35
C VAL A 22 3.23 -1.57 1.78
N GLY A 23 2.98 -1.59 3.08
CA GLY A 23 1.67 -1.89 3.64
C GLY A 23 0.64 -0.79 3.35
N VAL A 24 -0.60 -1.17 3.02
CA VAL A 24 -1.71 -0.21 2.92
C VAL A 24 -1.95 0.52 4.24
N TYR A 25 -1.82 -0.19 5.36
CA TYR A 25 -1.89 0.41 6.70
C TYR A 25 -0.71 1.36 6.98
N GLU A 26 0.47 1.11 6.40
CA GLU A 26 1.66 1.96 6.54
C GLU A 26 1.45 3.29 5.82
N LEU A 27 0.90 3.26 4.60
CA LEU A 27 0.49 4.47 3.88
C LEU A 27 -0.52 5.30 4.68
N LEU A 28 -1.46 4.64 5.36
CA LEU A 28 -2.41 5.31 6.25
C LEU A 28 -1.72 5.91 7.48
N TRP A 29 -0.76 5.21 8.05
CA TRP A 29 0.01 5.72 9.18
C TRP A 29 0.88 6.92 8.79
N LEU A 30 1.53 6.87 7.63
CA LEU A 30 2.30 7.97 7.05
C LEU A 30 1.45 9.24 6.88
N VAL A 31 0.29 9.14 6.23
CA VAL A 31 -0.56 10.31 5.99
C VAL A 31 -1.18 10.86 7.28
N ARG A 32 -1.49 10.01 8.27
CA ARG A 32 -1.97 10.45 9.59
C ARG A 32 -0.88 11.17 10.39
N GLY A 33 0.39 10.78 10.22
CA GLY A 33 1.54 11.40 10.87
C GLY A 33 2.00 12.71 10.20
N ALA A 34 1.49 13.02 9.01
CA ALA A 34 1.88 14.20 8.26
C ALA A 34 1.21 15.49 8.77
N GLU A 35 1.82 16.63 8.46
CA GLU A 35 1.42 17.97 8.95
C GLU A 35 0.12 18.52 8.32
N PHE A 36 -0.63 17.70 7.57
CA PHE A 36 -1.83 18.12 6.85
C PHE A 36 -3.09 18.21 7.72
N GLY A 37 -3.07 17.66 8.94
CA GLY A 37 -4.19 17.73 9.89
C GLY A 37 -5.48 17.10 9.37
N LEU A 38 -5.36 16.01 8.60
CA LEU A 38 -6.51 15.33 8.00
C LEU A 38 -7.30 14.56 9.06
N ASP A 39 -8.62 14.55 8.92
CA ASP A 39 -9.45 13.58 9.62
C ASP A 39 -9.26 12.16 9.06
N ASP A 40 -9.72 11.18 9.82
CA ASP A 40 -9.46 9.77 9.53
C ASP A 40 -10.09 9.29 8.21
N GLU A 41 -11.30 9.75 7.91
CA GLU A 41 -12.02 9.36 6.70
C GLU A 41 -11.37 9.97 5.45
N THR A 42 -10.91 11.22 5.55
CA THR A 42 -10.15 11.90 4.49
C THR A 42 -8.82 11.22 4.24
N ALA A 43 -8.09 10.83 5.30
CA ALA A 43 -6.85 10.08 5.20
C ALA A 43 -7.07 8.74 4.50
N LYS A 44 -8.06 7.94 4.94
CA LYS A 44 -8.43 6.67 4.30
C LYS A 44 -8.82 6.86 2.83
N ALA A 45 -9.66 7.83 2.51
CA ALA A 45 -10.06 8.12 1.14
C ALA A 45 -8.88 8.50 0.25
N MET A 46 -7.88 9.20 0.80
CA MET A 46 -6.65 9.54 0.10
C MET A 46 -5.80 8.31 -0.18
N VAL A 47 -5.59 7.46 0.83
CA VAL A 47 -4.84 6.20 0.66
C VAL A 47 -5.51 5.28 -0.36
N ARG A 48 -6.85 5.13 -0.32
CA ARG A 48 -7.57 4.34 -1.35
C ARG A 48 -7.25 4.81 -2.75
N ARG A 49 -7.35 6.11 -3.00
CA ARG A 49 -7.04 6.70 -4.32
C ARG A 49 -5.60 6.45 -4.73
N THR A 50 -4.64 6.56 -3.80
CA THR A 50 -3.24 6.27 -4.07
C THR A 50 -3.02 4.79 -4.38
N VAL A 51 -3.65 3.87 -3.63
CA VAL A 51 -3.60 2.42 -3.89
C VAL A 51 -4.18 2.11 -5.27
N ASP A 52 -5.39 2.60 -5.57
CA ASP A 52 -6.03 2.37 -6.87
C ASP A 52 -5.17 2.89 -8.02
N TRP A 53 -4.55 4.08 -7.86
CA TRP A 53 -3.63 4.65 -8.85
C TRP A 53 -2.35 3.81 -9.03
N LEU A 54 -1.76 3.28 -7.95
CA LEU A 54 -0.58 2.41 -8.03
C LEU A 54 -0.91 1.11 -8.76
N LEU A 55 -2.08 0.53 -8.48
CA LEU A 55 -2.57 -0.68 -9.15
C LEU A 55 -2.87 -0.44 -10.64
N SER A 56 -3.52 0.67 -11.01
CA SER A 56 -3.93 0.90 -12.40
C SER A 56 -2.86 1.52 -13.28
N GLU A 57 -2.08 2.49 -12.78
CA GLU A 57 -1.16 3.30 -13.60
C GLU A 57 0.31 2.93 -13.42
N LYS A 58 0.70 2.43 -12.25
CA LYS A 58 2.11 2.08 -11.96
C LYS A 58 2.42 0.60 -12.14
N GLY A 59 1.39 -0.23 -12.26
CA GLY A 59 1.54 -1.67 -12.40
C GLY A 59 1.97 -2.34 -11.10
N SER A 60 1.66 -1.74 -9.94
CA SER A 60 1.82 -2.43 -8.67
C SER A 60 0.82 -3.60 -8.56
N THR A 61 1.11 -4.58 -7.72
CA THR A 61 0.17 -5.65 -7.36
C THR A 61 -0.03 -5.70 -5.85
N LEU A 62 -1.16 -6.28 -5.42
CA LEU A 62 -1.42 -6.53 -4.01
C LEU A 62 -0.88 -7.90 -3.60
N VAL A 63 -0.26 -7.96 -2.42
CA VAL A 63 0.21 -9.19 -1.76
C VAL A 63 -0.21 -9.18 -0.30
N LEU A 64 -0.10 -10.35 0.34
CA LEU A 64 -0.23 -10.49 1.79
C LEU A 64 1.17 -10.49 2.42
N LEU A 65 1.39 -9.60 3.38
CA LEU A 65 2.61 -9.54 4.19
C LEU A 65 2.36 -9.97 5.62
N LYS A 66 3.40 -10.51 6.26
CA LYS A 66 3.40 -10.82 7.69
C LYS A 66 4.12 -9.75 8.51
N TRP A 67 3.43 -9.17 9.48
CA TRP A 67 4.06 -8.35 10.51
C TRP A 67 4.73 -9.22 11.58
N PRO A 68 5.92 -8.85 12.12
CA PRO A 68 6.77 -7.72 11.76
C PRO A 68 7.85 -8.07 10.72
N THR A 69 7.82 -9.27 10.14
CA THR A 69 8.90 -9.76 9.29
C THR A 69 8.94 -9.09 7.91
N GLY A 70 7.81 -8.56 7.43
CA GLY A 70 7.68 -8.04 6.07
C GLY A 70 7.76 -9.14 5.01
N GLU A 71 7.61 -10.41 5.41
CA GLU A 71 7.63 -11.56 4.51
C GLU A 71 6.35 -11.60 3.68
N ILE A 72 6.50 -11.73 2.36
CA ILE A 72 5.40 -12.03 1.45
C ILE A 72 4.99 -13.47 1.66
N ILE A 73 3.77 -13.68 2.14
CA ILE A 73 3.25 -15.02 2.43
C ILE A 73 2.40 -15.57 1.28
N ASP A 74 1.75 -14.69 0.52
CA ASP A 74 0.91 -15.07 -0.61
C ASP A 74 0.58 -13.84 -1.48
N ASP A 75 0.04 -14.10 -2.66
CA ASP A 75 -0.65 -13.09 -3.46
C ASP A 75 -1.96 -12.68 -2.77
N ALA A 76 -2.40 -11.45 -3.01
CA ALA A 76 -3.70 -11.02 -2.53
C ALA A 76 -4.83 -11.70 -3.31
N PRO A 77 -5.91 -12.14 -2.64
CA PRO A 77 -7.08 -12.70 -3.33
C PRO A 77 -7.58 -11.85 -4.50
N GLU A 78 -8.03 -12.51 -5.57
CA GLU A 78 -8.70 -11.81 -6.67
C GLU A 78 -9.98 -11.12 -6.16
N GLY A 79 -10.24 -9.90 -6.65
CA GLY A 79 -11.47 -9.18 -6.33
C GLY A 79 -11.51 -8.59 -4.93
N ILE A 80 -10.35 -8.34 -4.29
CA ILE A 80 -10.32 -7.56 -3.05
C ILE A 80 -11.04 -6.22 -3.25
N ASP A 81 -11.94 -5.96 -2.31
CA ASP A 81 -12.62 -4.69 -2.20
C ASP A 81 -11.69 -3.66 -1.54
N THR A 82 -11.04 -2.83 -2.37
CA THR A 82 -10.21 -1.69 -1.90
C THR A 82 -11.05 -0.57 -1.28
N SER A 83 -12.38 -0.71 -1.20
CA SER A 83 -13.23 0.18 -0.41
C SER A 83 -13.43 -0.31 1.03
N ALA A 84 -13.14 -1.57 1.33
CA ALA A 84 -13.35 -2.16 2.64
C ALA A 84 -12.47 -1.50 3.71
N ALA A 85 -13.04 -1.21 4.89
CA ALA A 85 -12.28 -0.62 6.00
C ALA A 85 -11.17 -1.56 6.51
N SER A 86 -11.37 -2.87 6.38
CA SER A 86 -10.41 -3.90 6.79
C SER A 86 -9.10 -3.87 6.00
N MET A 87 -9.03 -3.19 4.86
CA MET A 87 -7.78 -3.08 4.09
C MET A 87 -6.67 -2.32 4.86
N PHE A 88 -7.06 -1.52 5.86
CA PHE A 88 -6.17 -0.66 6.62
C PHE A 88 -5.68 -1.28 7.93
N GLU A 89 -6.01 -2.54 8.18
CA GLU A 89 -5.73 -3.20 9.45
C GLU A 89 -5.09 -4.56 9.20
N PRO A 90 -4.01 -4.92 9.94
CA PRO A 90 -3.59 -6.30 10.02
C PRO A 90 -4.66 -7.16 10.67
N ASP A 91 -4.78 -8.41 10.22
CA ASP A 91 -5.65 -9.39 10.85
C ASP A 91 -5.12 -9.81 12.23
N ALA A 92 -5.87 -10.68 12.92
CA ALA A 92 -5.49 -11.16 14.25
C ALA A 92 -4.17 -11.95 14.27
N SER A 93 -3.70 -12.41 13.12
CA SER A 93 -2.41 -13.08 12.96
C SER A 93 -1.30 -12.10 12.58
N GLY A 94 -1.59 -10.83 12.31
CA GLY A 94 -0.63 -9.84 11.84
C GLY A 94 -0.39 -9.91 10.33
N VAL A 95 -1.32 -10.48 9.55
CA VAL A 95 -1.27 -10.45 8.09
C VAL A 95 -1.99 -9.23 7.57
N TYR A 96 -1.42 -8.54 6.60
CA TYR A 96 -1.99 -7.30 6.04
C TYR A 96 -1.74 -7.18 4.55
N LEU A 97 -2.54 -6.32 3.90
CA LEU A 97 -2.38 -6.00 2.49
C LEU A 97 -1.23 -5.03 2.26
N ALA A 98 -0.41 -5.36 1.27
CA ALA A 98 0.69 -4.52 0.82
C ALA A 98 0.73 -4.43 -0.69
N LEU A 99 1.39 -3.39 -1.18
CA LEU A 99 1.73 -3.19 -2.57
C LEU A 99 3.17 -3.63 -2.82
N VAL A 100 3.41 -4.25 -3.96
CA VAL A 100 4.75 -4.51 -4.50
C VAL A 100 4.84 -3.99 -5.93
N ASP A 101 6.04 -3.59 -6.35
CA ASP A 101 6.28 -3.28 -7.75
C ASP A 101 6.40 -4.59 -8.54
N SER A 102 5.45 -4.85 -9.44
CA SER A 102 5.47 -6.05 -10.29
C SER A 102 6.69 -6.09 -11.22
N ARG A 103 7.32 -4.95 -11.49
CA ARG A 103 8.52 -4.85 -12.32
C ARG A 103 9.76 -5.29 -11.55
N ALA A 104 9.82 -4.98 -10.26
CA ALA A 104 10.89 -5.42 -9.36
C ALA A 104 10.80 -6.92 -9.05
N ALA A 105 9.59 -7.48 -9.00
CA ALA A 105 9.38 -8.92 -8.79
C ALA A 105 10.01 -9.80 -9.90
N CYS A 106 10.14 -9.29 -11.13
CA CYS A 106 10.79 -9.99 -12.25
C CYS A 106 12.32 -10.09 -12.12
N GLU A 107 12.99 -9.22 -11.35
CA GLU A 107 14.45 -9.26 -11.20
C GLU A 107 14.92 -10.19 -10.06
N GLY A 108 13.99 -10.74 -9.27
CA GLY A 108 14.28 -11.61 -8.13
C GLY A 108 14.02 -13.11 -8.33
N LEU A 109 13.53 -13.52 -9.51
CA LEU A 109 13.16 -14.92 -9.81
C LEU A 109 14.21 -15.71 -10.60
N ASP A 110 15.45 -15.23 -10.70
CA ASP A 110 16.60 -16.12 -10.91
C ASP A 110 16.96 -16.76 -9.55
N ARG A 111 16.20 -17.79 -9.18
CA ARG A 111 16.65 -18.78 -8.18
C ARG A 111 17.00 -20.10 -8.90
N PRO A 112 18.07 -20.79 -8.45
CA PRO A 112 18.79 -21.84 -9.17
C PRO A 112 18.00 -23.09 -9.51
#